data_AF-K1UH73-F1
#
_entry.id   AF-K1UH73-F1
#
_cell.length_a   1.000
_cell.length_b   1.000
_cell.length_c   1.000
_cell.angle_alpha   90.00
_cell.angle_beta   90.00
_cell.angle_gamma   90.00
#
_symmetry.space_group_name_H-M   'P 1'
#
loop_
_entity.id
_entity.type
_entity.pdbx_description
1 polymer ?
#
loop_
_entity_poly.entity_id
_entity_poly.type
_entity_poly.pdbx_seq_one_letter_code
_entity_poly.pdbx_strand_id
1 'polypeptide(L)'
;MTKKSERHSSSNIIVIGIDHGWSLIKTSDFIFTTGVKELTTQPAFPNHVLEFENRYYAIGEKRLIVKDTKVENENFYLLTLAAIAMELRKRSVRNGDICLSVGLPLSKYGAEKQDFIKYLSKNPEVSFKYEDVNYRVRIVKVMAFPQCYATVADKLSSRKRETCSNL
;
A
#
# COMPACT_ATOMS: atom_id res chain seq x y z
N MET A 1 -15.08 -27.95 -33.19
CA MET A 1 -15.45 -27.13 -32.02
C MET A 1 -14.23 -26.34 -31.57
N THR A 2 -14.13 -25.10 -32.03
CA THR A 2 -13.03 -24.17 -31.73
C THR A 2 -13.19 -23.64 -30.31
N LYS A 3 -12.27 -23.99 -29.40
CA LYS A 3 -12.14 -23.33 -28.11
C LYS A 3 -11.77 -21.87 -28.35
N LYS A 4 -12.72 -20.97 -28.17
CA LYS A 4 -12.51 -19.54 -28.21
C LYS A 4 -11.65 -19.20 -26.99
N SER A 5 -10.36 -18.95 -27.24
CA SER A 5 -9.46 -18.36 -26.25
C SER A 5 -10.10 -17.05 -25.79
N GLU A 6 -10.48 -17.00 -24.52
CA GLU A 6 -10.86 -15.75 -23.86
C GLU A 6 -9.65 -14.83 -23.92
N ARG A 7 -9.74 -13.83 -24.79
CA ARG A 7 -8.78 -12.73 -24.83
C ARG A 7 -8.92 -12.01 -23.50
N HIS A 8 -7.91 -12.13 -22.64
CA HIS A 8 -7.72 -11.22 -21.52
C HIS A 8 -7.69 -9.80 -22.12
N SER A 9 -8.76 -9.04 -21.91
CA SER A 9 -8.75 -7.59 -22.12
C SER A 9 -7.56 -7.06 -21.33
N SER A 10 -6.60 -6.43 -22.01
CA SER A 10 -5.46 -5.75 -21.41
C SER A 10 -5.96 -4.55 -20.60
N SER A 11 -6.48 -4.79 -19.39
CA SER A 11 -6.60 -3.78 -18.37
C SER A 11 -5.18 -3.30 -18.04
N ASN A 12 -4.91 -2.02 -18.23
CA ASN A 12 -3.64 -1.43 -17.81
C ASN A 12 -3.51 -1.64 -16.29
N ILE A 13 -2.60 -2.51 -15.88
CA ILE A 13 -2.27 -2.73 -14.48
C ILE A 13 -1.60 -1.46 -13.95
N ILE A 14 -2.17 -0.87 -12.91
CA ILE A 14 -1.65 0.31 -12.23
C ILE A 14 -0.72 -0.17 -11.12
N VAL A 15 0.56 0.18 -11.23
CA VAL A 15 1.55 -0.13 -10.19
C VAL A 15 1.56 0.99 -9.16
N ILE A 16 1.38 0.63 -7.88
CA ILE A 16 1.44 1.58 -6.76
C ILE A 16 2.48 1.08 -5.76
N GLY A 17 3.51 1.91 -5.53
CA GLY A 17 4.54 1.67 -4.53
C GLY A 17 4.18 2.30 -3.18
N ILE A 18 4.28 1.54 -2.10
CA ILE A 18 3.98 2.00 -0.74
C ILE A 18 5.10 1.56 0.21
N ASP A 19 5.70 2.52 0.90
CA ASP A 19 6.63 2.27 1.99
C ASP A 19 5.89 2.39 3.34
N HIS A 20 5.65 1.24 3.98
CA HIS A 20 4.99 1.15 5.29
C HIS A 20 5.99 1.37 6.43
N GLY A 21 6.46 2.60 6.56
CA GLY A 21 7.31 3.00 7.68
C GLY A 21 6.56 3.04 9.00
N TRP A 22 7.28 2.91 10.13
CA TRP A 22 6.68 2.91 11.46
C TRP A 22 5.89 4.17 11.81
N SER A 23 6.37 5.33 11.37
CA SER A 23 5.74 6.64 11.68
C SER A 23 5.09 7.29 10.47
N LEU A 24 5.52 6.93 9.26
CA LEU A 24 5.09 7.55 8.02
C LEU A 24 4.81 6.46 6.99
N ILE A 25 3.72 6.62 6.27
CA ILE A 25 3.49 5.99 4.98
C ILE A 25 4.01 6.93 3.90
N LYS A 26 4.71 6.36 2.91
CA LYS A 26 5.16 7.11 1.74
C LYS A 26 4.77 6.38 0.46
N THR A 27 4.33 7.13 -0.52
CA THR A 27 4.12 6.69 -1.89
C THR A 27 4.98 7.56 -2.81
N SER A 28 4.80 7.43 -4.13
CA SER A 28 5.52 8.27 -5.08
C SER A 28 5.17 9.76 -4.93
N ASP A 29 3.90 10.07 -4.70
CA ASP A 29 3.41 11.46 -4.67
C ASP A 29 2.99 11.95 -3.27
N PHE A 30 2.91 11.07 -2.26
CA PHE A 30 2.32 11.42 -0.97
C PHE A 30 3.11 10.89 0.24
N ILE A 31 3.06 11.64 1.34
CA ILE A 31 3.59 11.26 2.64
C ILE A 31 2.54 11.62 3.70
N PHE A 32 2.23 10.68 4.59
CA PHE A 32 1.30 10.88 5.70
C PHE A 32 1.67 10.00 6.90
N THR A 33 1.13 10.30 8.08
CA THR A 33 1.45 9.54 9.30
C THR A 33 0.76 8.18 9.30
N THR A 34 1.28 7.23 10.08
CA THR A 34 0.60 5.94 10.35
C THR A 34 -0.57 6.05 11.33
N GLY A 35 -1.04 7.26 11.63
CA GLY A 35 -2.17 7.50 12.52
C GLY A 35 -3.50 7.09 11.87
N VAL A 36 -4.24 6.21 12.54
CA VAL A 36 -5.60 5.82 12.18
C VAL A 36 -6.49 6.02 13.40
N LYS A 37 -7.59 6.76 13.23
CA LYS A 37 -8.61 6.95 14.26
C LYS A 37 -9.98 6.58 13.70
N GLU A 38 -10.60 5.56 14.27
CA GLU A 38 -12.00 5.27 13.96
C GLU A 38 -12.92 6.38 14.49
N LEU A 39 -13.91 6.76 13.69
CA LEU A 39 -14.92 7.75 13.98
C LEU A 39 -16.27 7.05 14.18
N THR A 40 -17.04 7.50 15.16
CA THR A 40 -18.35 6.91 15.50
C THR A 40 -19.46 7.33 14.54
N THR A 41 -19.27 8.42 13.80
CA THR A 41 -20.26 9.00 12.88
C THR A 41 -19.57 9.54 11.64
N GLN A 42 -20.34 9.73 10.56
CA GLN A 42 -19.85 10.38 9.36
C GLN A 42 -19.40 11.82 9.69
N PRO A 43 -18.13 12.18 9.46
CA PRO A 43 -17.64 13.51 9.76
C PRO A 43 -18.21 14.54 8.79
N ALA A 44 -18.45 15.76 9.29
CA ALA A 44 -18.94 16.87 8.47
C ALA A 44 -17.94 17.31 7.38
N PHE A 45 -16.64 17.10 7.62
CA PHE A 45 -15.57 17.35 6.67
C PHE A 45 -14.87 16.03 6.34
N PRO A 46 -14.90 15.57 5.07
CA PRO A 46 -14.38 14.25 4.72
C PRO A 46 -12.86 14.25 4.49
N ASN A 47 -12.16 15.37 4.71
CA ASN A 47 -10.72 15.49 4.49
C ASN A 47 -9.95 14.41 5.25
N HIS A 48 -9.12 13.65 4.53
CA HIS A 48 -8.39 12.50 5.06
C HIS A 48 -9.24 11.41 5.73
N VAL A 49 -10.53 11.30 5.37
CA VAL A 49 -11.42 10.27 5.90
C VAL A 49 -11.54 9.12 4.92
N LEU A 50 -11.26 7.92 5.40
CA LEU A 50 -11.55 6.66 4.74
C LEU A 50 -12.87 6.10 5.27
N GLU A 51 -13.77 5.72 4.38
CA GLU A 51 -14.95 4.92 4.67
C GLU A 51 -14.76 3.52 4.07
N PHE A 52 -14.82 2.51 4.93
CA PHE A 52 -14.63 1.12 4.57
C PHE A 52 -15.49 0.24 5.48
N GLU A 53 -16.21 -0.74 4.90
CA GLU A 53 -17.12 -1.64 5.63
C GLU A 53 -18.11 -0.90 6.56
N ASN A 54 -18.70 0.20 6.07
CA ASN A 54 -19.64 1.07 6.80
C ASN A 54 -19.05 1.73 8.06
N ARG A 55 -17.73 1.81 8.18
CA ARG A 55 -17.01 2.47 9.27
C ARG A 55 -16.18 3.62 8.71
N TYR A 56 -15.95 4.63 9.54
CA TYR A 56 -15.23 5.85 9.17
C TYR A 56 -13.90 5.93 9.92
N TYR A 57 -12.83 6.30 9.23
CA TYR A 57 -11.48 6.36 9.76
C TYR A 57 -10.79 7.65 9.34
N ALA A 58 -10.37 8.48 10.29
CA ALA A 58 -9.47 9.58 10.03
C ALA A 58 -8.04 9.03 9.83
N ILE A 59 -7.43 9.37 8.70
CA ILE A 59 -6.12 8.90 8.26
C ILE A 59 -5.12 10.03 8.36
N GLY A 60 -3.92 9.75 8.87
CA GLY A 60 -2.82 10.73 8.85
C GLY A 60 -2.93 11.85 9.90
N GLU A 61 -3.87 11.75 10.86
CA GLU A 61 -3.95 12.68 11.99
C GLU A 61 -2.75 12.56 12.96
N LYS A 62 -2.64 13.50 13.92
CA LYS A 62 -1.58 13.50 14.95
C LYS A 62 -1.48 12.14 15.64
N ARG A 63 -0.22 11.74 15.91
CA ARG A 63 0.19 10.54 16.65
C ARG A 63 -0.77 10.28 17.83
N LEU A 64 -1.67 9.30 17.68
CA LEU A 64 -2.50 8.86 18.80
C LEU A 64 -1.57 8.23 19.85
N ILE A 65 -1.82 8.59 21.11
CA ILE A 65 -1.15 8.06 22.29
C ILE A 65 -1.16 6.53 22.17
N VAL A 66 0.03 5.95 22.21
CA VAL A 66 0.29 4.52 22.13
C VAL A 66 -0.63 3.81 23.12
N LYS A 67 -1.71 3.18 22.64
CA LYS A 67 -2.33 2.09 23.38
C LYS A 67 -1.36 0.91 23.23
N ASP A 68 -0.91 0.36 24.34
CA ASP A 68 0.11 -0.69 24.47
C ASP A 68 -0.20 -2.03 23.76
N THR A 69 -1.23 -2.08 22.92
CA THR A 69 -1.55 -3.23 22.09
C THR A 69 -1.64 -2.81 20.63
N LYS A 70 -0.64 -3.29 19.91
CA LYS A 70 -0.45 -3.24 18.47
C LYS A 70 -1.63 -3.92 17.76
N VAL A 71 -2.71 -3.17 17.51
CA VAL A 71 -3.67 -3.48 16.43
C VAL A 71 -2.97 -3.13 15.10
N GLU A 72 -1.86 -3.80 14.83
CA GLU A 72 -0.92 -3.42 13.77
C GLU A 72 -1.46 -3.78 12.39
N ASN A 73 -2.14 -4.92 12.28
CA ASN A 73 -2.50 -5.44 10.96
C ASN A 73 -3.58 -4.56 10.31
N GLU A 74 -4.75 -4.40 10.95
CA GLU A 74 -5.90 -3.67 10.41
C GLU A 74 -5.57 -2.22 10.01
N ASN A 75 -4.80 -1.52 10.84
CA ASN A 75 -4.37 -0.16 10.56
C ASN A 75 -3.56 -0.08 9.26
N PHE A 76 -2.63 -1.01 9.00
CA PHE A 76 -1.85 -0.99 7.77
C PHE A 76 -2.67 -1.25 6.50
N TYR A 77 -3.75 -2.02 6.58
CA TYR A 77 -4.65 -2.18 5.43
C TYR A 77 -5.44 -0.91 5.15
N LEU A 78 -5.99 -0.27 6.18
CA LEU A 78 -6.69 1.02 6.02
C LEU A 78 -5.76 2.09 5.44
N LEU A 79 -4.53 2.17 5.95
CA LEU A 79 -3.48 3.05 5.41
C LEU A 79 -3.14 2.72 3.95
N THR A 80 -3.16 1.43 3.58
CA THR A 80 -2.95 0.99 2.19
C THR A 80 -4.08 1.44 1.27
N LEU A 81 -5.34 1.30 1.69
CA LEU A 81 -6.49 1.78 0.92
C LEU A 81 -6.44 3.30 0.71
N ALA A 82 -6.12 4.05 1.77
CA ALA A 82 -5.93 5.49 1.67
C ALA A 82 -4.80 5.87 0.70
N ALA A 83 -3.64 5.22 0.80
CA ALA A 83 -2.52 5.42 -0.11
C ALA A 83 -2.91 5.14 -1.58
N ILE A 84 -3.62 4.03 -1.85
CA ILE A 84 -4.14 3.70 -3.18
C ILE A 84 -5.06 4.81 -3.68
N ALA A 85 -6.02 5.28 -2.87
CA ALA A 85 -6.93 6.35 -3.27
C ALA A 85 -6.21 7.66 -3.59
N MET A 86 -5.24 8.07 -2.77
CA MET A 86 -4.46 9.30 -3.01
C MET A 86 -3.71 9.24 -4.35
N GLU A 87 -3.05 8.11 -4.60
CA GLU A 87 -2.30 7.81 -5.82
C GLU A 87 -3.21 7.71 -7.06
N LEU A 88 -4.38 7.10 -6.94
CA LEU A 88 -5.36 7.04 -8.04
C LEU A 88 -6.00 8.40 -8.31
N ARG A 89 -6.32 9.18 -7.26
CA ARG A 89 -6.81 10.56 -7.37
C ARG A 89 -5.85 11.43 -8.16
N LYS A 90 -4.55 11.35 -7.87
CA LYS A 90 -3.50 12.07 -8.61
C LYS A 90 -3.49 11.73 -10.10
N ARG A 91 -3.78 10.46 -10.43
CA ARG A 91 -3.90 9.95 -11.81
C ARG A 91 -5.29 10.16 -12.43
N SER A 92 -6.23 10.78 -11.71
CA SER A 92 -7.63 10.95 -12.13
C SER A 92 -8.33 9.62 -12.47
N VAL A 93 -7.93 8.54 -11.79
CA VAL A 93 -8.51 7.20 -11.90
C VAL A 93 -9.32 6.89 -10.65
N ARG A 94 -10.44 6.17 -10.79
CA ARG A 94 -11.27 5.70 -9.67
C ARG A 94 -11.34 4.19 -9.57
N ASN A 95 -11.09 3.49 -10.68
CA ASN A 95 -11.20 2.05 -10.77
C ASN A 95 -10.02 1.46 -11.54
N GLY A 96 -9.56 0.28 -11.16
CA GLY A 96 -8.50 -0.40 -11.90
C GLY A 96 -7.89 -1.61 -11.21
N ASP A 97 -7.06 -2.31 -11.98
CA ASP A 97 -6.25 -3.43 -11.50
C ASP A 97 -4.96 -2.90 -10.88
N ILE A 98 -4.73 -3.22 -9.61
CA ILE A 98 -3.60 -2.71 -8.84
C ILE A 98 -2.58 -3.82 -8.63
N CYS A 99 -1.33 -3.52 -9.00
CA CYS A 99 -0.17 -4.26 -8.54
C CYS A 99 0.50 -3.46 -7.42
N LEU A 100 0.44 -3.97 -6.19
CA LEU A 100 1.04 -3.32 -5.03
C LEU A 100 2.49 -3.75 -4.88
N SER A 101 3.38 -2.76 -4.75
CA SER A 101 4.77 -2.94 -4.37
C SER A 101 4.97 -2.36 -2.97
N VAL A 102 5.17 -3.19 -1.96
CA VAL A 102 5.24 -2.78 -0.55
C VAL A 102 6.63 -2.93 0.03
N GLY A 103 7.07 -1.94 0.81
CA GLY A 103 8.32 -1.99 1.57
C GLY A 103 8.10 -2.53 2.99
N LEU A 104 8.93 -3.48 3.43
CA LEU A 104 8.99 -3.92 4.83
C LEU A 104 10.38 -3.68 5.44
N PRO A 105 10.49 -3.29 6.73
CA PRO A 105 11.78 -3.16 7.40
C PRO A 105 12.64 -4.41 7.23
N LEU A 106 13.94 -4.25 6.92
CA LEU A 106 14.84 -5.38 6.62
C LEU A 106 14.86 -6.41 7.75
N SER A 107 14.80 -5.97 9.01
CA SER A 107 14.76 -6.83 10.21
C SER A 107 13.55 -7.76 10.27
N LYS A 108 12.45 -7.39 9.61
CA LYS A 108 11.18 -8.13 9.61
C LYS A 108 10.88 -8.81 8.29
N TYR A 109 11.54 -8.39 7.20
CA TYR A 109 11.28 -8.88 5.85
C TYR A 109 11.33 -10.40 5.73
N GLY A 110 12.31 -11.06 6.34
CA GLY A 110 12.43 -12.52 6.27
C GLY A 110 11.27 -13.27 6.94
N ALA A 111 10.81 -12.78 8.08
CA ALA A 111 9.78 -13.43 8.88
C ALA A 111 8.35 -13.04 8.48
N GLU A 112 8.11 -11.77 8.16
CA GLU A 112 6.76 -11.20 7.99
C GLU A 112 6.31 -11.07 6.53
N LYS A 113 7.21 -11.29 5.55
CA LYS A 113 6.91 -11.07 4.12
C LYS A 113 5.67 -11.80 3.63
N GLN A 114 5.59 -13.11 3.86
CA GLN A 114 4.52 -13.94 3.29
C GLN A 114 3.18 -13.61 3.94
N ASP A 115 3.19 -13.42 5.26
CA ASP A 115 2.00 -13.03 6.01
C ASP A 115 1.50 -11.66 5.58
N PHE A 116 2.40 -10.70 5.32
CA PHE A 116 2.01 -9.37 4.86
C PHE A 116 1.46 -9.37 3.43
N ILE A 117 2.05 -10.16 2.53
CA ILE A 117 1.51 -10.37 1.18
C ILE A 117 0.10 -10.97 1.26
N LYS A 118 -0.07 -12.03 2.05
CA LYS A 118 -1.38 -12.69 2.25
C LYS A 118 -2.39 -11.72 2.86
N TYR A 119 -1.95 -10.93 3.83
CA TYR A 119 -2.75 -9.92 4.51
C TYR A 119 -3.30 -8.85 3.56
N LEU A 120 -2.46 -8.28 2.70
CA LEU A 120 -2.88 -7.28 1.72
C LEU A 120 -3.67 -7.89 0.54
N SER A 121 -3.48 -9.18 0.27
CA SER A 121 -4.20 -9.91 -0.78
C SER A 121 -5.53 -10.49 -0.30
N LYS A 122 -5.94 -10.26 0.95
CA LYS A 122 -7.12 -10.90 1.57
C LYS A 122 -8.43 -10.61 0.83
N ASN A 123 -8.54 -9.42 0.23
CA ASN A 123 -9.71 -8.98 -0.51
C ASN A 123 -9.29 -8.66 -1.97
N PRO A 124 -9.55 -9.57 -2.93
CA PRO A 124 -9.12 -9.39 -4.31
C PRO A 124 -9.79 -8.18 -4.98
N GLU A 125 -11.04 -7.91 -4.65
CA GLU A 125 -11.79 -6.73 -5.12
C GLU A 125 -12.30 -5.95 -3.91
N VAL A 126 -12.07 -4.64 -3.92
CA VAL A 126 -12.35 -3.76 -2.78
C VAL A 126 -13.06 -2.51 -3.28
N SER A 127 -14.22 -2.22 -2.70
CA SER A 127 -14.90 -0.94 -2.85
C SER A 127 -14.81 -0.16 -1.53
N PHE A 128 -14.42 1.10 -1.62
CA PHE A 128 -14.24 1.97 -0.47
C PHE A 128 -14.35 3.43 -0.89
N LYS A 129 -14.44 4.34 0.07
CA LYS A 129 -14.51 5.77 -0.19
C LYS A 129 -13.42 6.50 0.57
N TYR A 130 -12.75 7.44 -0.08
CA TYR A 130 -11.74 8.30 0.54
C TYR A 130 -12.03 9.74 0.18
N GLU A 131 -12.12 10.60 1.18
CA GLU A 131 -12.52 12.02 1.02
C GLU A 131 -13.83 12.19 0.26
N ASP A 132 -14.83 11.38 0.63
CA ASP A 132 -16.15 11.34 0.00
C ASP A 132 -16.17 10.89 -1.48
N VAL A 133 -15.05 10.39 -2.01
CA VAL A 133 -15.01 9.81 -3.36
C VAL A 133 -14.87 8.30 -3.37
N ASN A 134 -15.71 7.65 -4.17
CA ASN A 134 -15.73 6.20 -4.32
C ASN A 134 -14.58 5.69 -5.21
N TYR A 135 -14.00 4.56 -4.79
CA TYR A 135 -13.01 3.79 -5.54
C TYR A 135 -13.42 2.32 -5.57
N ARG A 136 -13.17 1.66 -6.71
CA ARG A 136 -13.30 0.20 -6.85
C ARG A 136 -12.05 -0.37 -7.49
N VAL A 137 -11.27 -1.10 -6.70
CA VAL A 137 -9.97 -1.62 -7.14
C VAL A 137 -9.94 -3.13 -7.06
N ARG A 138 -9.17 -3.75 -7.95
CA ARG A 138 -8.85 -5.17 -7.87
C ARG A 138 -7.36 -5.33 -7.60
N ILE A 139 -6.98 -5.86 -6.44
CA ILE A 139 -5.58 -6.13 -6.10
C ILE A 139 -5.19 -7.44 -6.79
N VAL A 140 -4.59 -7.33 -7.97
CA VAL A 140 -4.21 -8.48 -8.80
C VAL A 140 -2.90 -9.12 -8.37
N LYS A 141 -2.03 -8.34 -7.71
CA LYS A 141 -0.71 -8.80 -7.26
C LYS A 141 -0.19 -7.93 -6.11
N VAL A 142 0.46 -8.57 -5.14
CA VAL A 142 1.23 -7.90 -4.08
C VAL A 142 2.66 -8.42 -4.11
N MET A 143 3.63 -7.51 -4.13
CA MET A 143 5.05 -7.78 -4.09
C MET A 143 5.65 -7.05 -2.90
N ALA A 144 6.30 -7.79 -1.99
CA ALA A 144 7.01 -7.19 -0.86
C ALA A 144 8.51 -7.14 -1.14
N PHE A 145 9.13 -6.01 -0.80
CA PHE A 145 10.56 -5.75 -0.94
C PHE A 145 11.15 -5.29 0.41
N PRO A 146 12.45 -5.53 0.66
CA PRO A 146 13.09 -4.96 1.83
C PRO A 146 13.13 -3.42 1.71
N GLN A 147 12.76 -2.72 2.77
CA GLN A 147 12.88 -1.27 2.89
C GLN A 147 14.34 -0.87 2.66
N CYS A 148 14.52 0.27 2.00
CA CYS A 148 15.81 0.79 1.58
C CYS A 148 16.58 -0.07 0.56
N TYR A 149 16.06 -1.22 0.11
CA TYR A 149 16.73 -2.03 -0.92
C TYR A 149 16.86 -1.27 -2.24
N ALA A 150 15.81 -0.59 -2.71
CA ALA A 150 15.87 0.23 -3.92
C ALA A 150 16.98 1.29 -3.84
N THR A 151 17.18 1.90 -2.67
CA THR A 151 18.21 2.92 -2.43
C THR A 151 19.63 2.36 -2.45
N VAL A 152 19.83 1.08 -2.15
CA VAL A 152 21.15 0.41 -2.19
C VAL A 152 21.38 -0.43 -3.45
N ALA A 153 20.32 -0.85 -4.14
CA ALA A 153 20.39 -1.66 -5.36
C ALA A 153 21.16 -0.93 -6.47
N ASP A 154 20.93 0.39 -6.61
CA ASP A 154 21.68 1.26 -7.53
C ASP A 154 23.17 1.36 -7.17
N LYS A 155 23.53 1.17 -5.88
CA LYS A 155 24.92 1.15 -5.41
C LYS A 155 25.58 -0.24 -5.49
N LEU A 156 24.77 -1.30 -5.55
CA LEU A 156 25.23 -2.68 -5.70
C LEU A 156 25.49 -3.02 -7.18
N SER A 157 24.70 -2.48 -8.09
CA SER A 157 24.94 -2.59 -9.54
C SER A 157 26.25 -1.90 -9.95
N SER A 158 26.64 -0.82 -9.25
CA SER A 158 27.92 -0.12 -9.46
C SER A 158 29.13 -0.80 -8.80
N ARG A 159 28.94 -1.84 -7.95
CA ARG A 159 30.04 -2.54 -7.24
C ARG A 159 30.41 -3.91 -7.81
N LYS A 160 29.92 -4.28 -8.99
CA LYS A 160 30.47 -5.42 -9.74
C LYS A 160 31.60 -4.95 -10.65
N ARG A 161 32.82 -4.83 -10.08
CA ARG A 161 34.14 -5.09 -10.68
C ARG A 161 35.27 -4.45 -9.85
N GLU A 162 35.42 -4.88 -8.61
CA GLU A 162 36.75 -4.95 -8.00
C GLU A 162 36.90 -6.35 -7.43
N THR A 163 37.26 -7.28 -8.32
CA THR A 163 37.97 -8.48 -7.90
C THR A 163 39.28 -8.01 -7.29
N CYS A 164 39.47 -8.24 -5.99
CA CYS A 164 40.80 -8.27 -5.39
C CYS A 164 41.64 -9.30 -6.15
N SER A 165 42.38 -8.79 -7.12
CA SER A 165 43.52 -9.46 -7.71
C SER A 165 44.72 -8.81 -7.05
N ASN A 166 45.45 -9.59 -6.24
CA ASN A 166 46.77 -9.32 -5.68
C ASN A 166 46.85 -8.37 -4.48
N LEU A 167 46.91 -8.96 -3.28
CA LEU A 167 48.11 -9.00 -2.43
C LEU A 167 47.92 -10.02 -1.29
#